data_AF-A0A2U3L8K2-F1
#
_entry.id   AF-A0A2U3L8K2-F1
#
_cell.length_a   1.000
_cell.length_b   1.000
_cell.length_c   1.000
_cell.angle_alpha   90.00
_cell.angle_beta   90.00
_cell.angle_gamma   90.00
#
_symmetry.space_group_name_H-M   'P 1'
#
loop_
_entity.id
_entity.type
_entity.pdbx_description
1 polymer ?
#
loop_
_entity_poly.entity_id
_entity_poly.type
_entity_poly.pdbx_seq_one_letter_code
_entity_poly.pdbx_strand_id
1 'polypeptide(L)'
;MKTQYCEQEHAVITALQSGSLPDELLAHVGVCPVCSEILLISECLREESMPANSNDELYLPDASVIWRKAQARAREEAIGRATLPIRIVRTCAYALAILASPWLAFQLSHAPSWMANLGLKHFPWPEMDGKWLATLTGTTLLGIVATVVCMGLSSWYMLREK
;
A
#
# COMPACT_ATOMS: atom_id res chain seq x y z
N MET A 1 21.45 17.85 11.10
CA MET A 1 22.50 17.93 10.06
C MET A 1 22.35 19.25 9.33
N LYS A 2 23.38 20.09 9.26
CA LYS A 2 23.35 21.30 8.43
C LYS A 2 23.60 20.85 6.99
N THR A 3 22.64 21.05 6.10
CA THR A 3 22.83 20.85 4.65
C THR A 3 23.87 21.85 4.17
N GLN A 4 25.10 21.38 3.98
CA GLN A 4 26.12 22.15 3.26
C GLN A 4 25.81 21.98 1.78
N TYR A 5 25.16 22.99 1.19
CA TYR A 5 24.87 23.02 -0.23
C TYR A 5 26.06 23.64 -0.97
N CYS A 6 26.53 22.97 -2.02
CA CYS A 6 27.57 23.50 -2.89
C CYS A 6 27.00 23.74 -4.30
N GLU A 7 27.13 24.95 -4.81
CA GLU A 7 26.65 25.31 -6.15
C GLU A 7 27.35 24.52 -7.27
N GLN A 8 28.61 24.10 -7.05
CA GLN A 8 29.42 23.36 -8.04
C GLN A 8 29.23 21.84 -7.94
N GLU A 9 28.39 21.36 -7.02
CA GLU A 9 28.18 19.93 -6.79
C GLU A 9 27.76 19.19 -8.07
N HIS A 10 26.76 19.73 -8.79
CA HIS A 10 26.28 19.15 -10.04
C HIS A 10 27.33 19.11 -11.14
N ALA A 11 28.18 20.15 -11.22
CA ALA A 11 29.26 20.21 -12.20
C ALA A 11 30.32 19.14 -11.92
N VAL A 12 30.70 18.95 -10.66
CA VAL A 12 31.62 17.89 -10.22
C VAL A 12 31.05 16.50 -10.53
N ILE A 13 29.78 16.23 -10.18
CA ILE A 13 29.14 14.92 -10.45
C ILE A 13 29.12 14.62 -11.94
N THR A 14 28.77 15.59 -12.77
CA THR A 14 28.69 15.41 -14.23
C THR A 14 30.08 15.13 -14.83
N ALA A 15 31.11 15.85 -14.35
CA ALA A 15 32.50 15.64 -14.75
C ALA A 15 33.05 14.27 -14.33
N LEU A 16 32.64 13.77 -13.16
CA LEU A 16 32.99 12.41 -12.71
C LEU A 16 32.31 11.34 -13.56
N GLN A 17 31.05 11.54 -13.93
CA GLN A 17 30.33 10.61 -14.82
C GLN A 17 30.89 10.56 -16.24
N SER A 18 31.40 11.69 -16.76
CA SER A 18 32.07 11.73 -18.07
C SER A 18 33.52 11.24 -18.03
N GLY A 19 34.07 10.99 -16.84
CA GLY A 19 35.44 10.54 -16.63
C GLY A 19 36.51 11.61 -16.86
N SER A 20 36.12 12.89 -16.95
CA SER A 20 37.04 14.01 -17.18
C SER A 20 36.72 15.15 -16.23
N LEU A 21 37.60 15.37 -15.26
CA LEU A 21 37.49 16.43 -14.26
C LEU A 21 38.40 17.60 -14.65
N PRO A 22 37.86 18.78 -15.01
CA PRO A 22 38.65 19.96 -15.33
C PRO A 22 39.47 20.44 -14.13
N ASP A 23 40.65 21.01 -14.37
CA ASP A 23 41.55 21.50 -13.31
C ASP A 23 40.88 22.49 -12.35
N GLU A 24 39.96 23.32 -12.86
CA GLU A 24 39.18 24.27 -12.06
C GLU A 24 38.28 23.58 -11.01
N LEU A 25 37.63 22.48 -11.42
CA LEU A 25 36.78 21.68 -10.54
C LEU A 25 37.62 20.83 -9.59
N LEU A 26 38.81 20.38 -10.02
CA LEU A 26 39.77 19.67 -9.19
C LEU A 26 40.27 20.56 -8.04
N ALA A 27 40.61 21.82 -8.33
CA ALA A 27 40.99 22.81 -7.33
C ALA A 27 39.84 23.07 -6.33
N HIS A 28 38.60 23.11 -6.81
CA HIS A 28 37.42 23.27 -5.96
C HIS A 28 37.21 22.07 -5.02
N VAL A 29 37.33 20.85 -5.54
CA VAL A 29 37.20 19.61 -4.76
C VAL A 29 38.22 19.55 -3.62
N GLY A 30 39.43 20.09 -3.82
CA GLY A 30 40.46 20.16 -2.78
C GLY A 30 40.12 21.07 -1.59
N VAL A 31 39.14 21.97 -1.74
CA VAL A 31 38.75 22.95 -0.70
C VAL A 31 37.35 22.67 -0.16
N CYS A 32 36.44 22.15 -0.97
CA CYS A 32 35.06 21.90 -0.59
C CYS A 32 34.88 20.51 0.04
N PRO A 33 34.46 20.40 1.32
CA PRO A 33 34.29 19.11 1.98
C PRO A 33 33.23 18.24 1.30
N VAL A 34 32.13 18.84 0.83
CA VAL A 34 31.04 18.13 0.13
C VAL A 34 31.54 17.50 -1.17
N CYS A 35 32.23 18.28 -2.01
CA CYS A 35 32.74 17.77 -3.28
C CYS A 35 33.90 16.78 -3.09
N SER A 36 34.70 16.92 -2.01
CA SER A 36 35.74 15.94 -1.66
C SER A 36 35.17 14.59 -1.28
N GLU A 37 34.06 14.57 -0.53
CA GLU A 37 33.36 13.34 -0.14
C GLU A 37 32.77 12.65 -1.37
N ILE A 38 32.15 13.43 -2.27
CA ILE A 38 31.63 12.91 -3.55
C ILE A 38 32.74 12.26 -4.37
N LEU A 39 33.89 12.92 -4.51
CA LEU A 39 35.04 12.38 -5.24
C LEU A 39 35.50 11.04 -4.62
N LEU A 40 35.70 11.01 -3.30
CA LEU A 40 36.13 9.80 -2.58
C LEU A 40 35.16 8.62 -2.77
N ILE A 41 33.86 8.86 -2.61
CA ILE A 41 32.83 7.82 -2.80
C ILE A 41 32.80 7.36 -4.25
N SER A 42 32.84 8.30 -5.20
CA SER A 42 32.81 7.96 -6.63
C SER A 42 33.99 7.08 -7.03
N GLU A 43 35.19 7.34 -6.48
CA GLU A 43 36.36 6.55 -6.79
C GLU A 43 36.36 5.18 -6.15
N CYS A 44 35.89 5.08 -4.90
CA CYS A 44 35.71 3.79 -4.25
C CYS A 44 34.72 2.90 -5.03
N LEU A 45 33.59 3.45 -5.45
CA LEU A 45 32.61 2.73 -6.27
C LEU A 45 33.17 2.35 -7.64
N ARG A 46 33.97 3.22 -8.25
CA ARG A 46 34.61 2.94 -9.55
C ARG A 46 35.62 1.80 -9.41
N GLU A 47 36.43 1.79 -8.36
CA GLU A 47 37.37 0.72 -8.06
C GLU A 47 36.67 -0.62 -7.81
N GLU A 48 35.56 -0.63 -7.05
CA GLU A 48 34.75 -1.84 -6.84
C GLU A 48 34.04 -2.33 -8.12
N SER A 49 33.70 -1.40 -9.03
CA SER A 49 33.06 -1.74 -10.30
C SER A 49 34.03 -2.32 -11.32
N MET A 50 35.35 -2.16 -11.14
CA MET A 50 36.33 -2.77 -12.03
C MET A 50 36.34 -4.29 -11.79
N PRO A 51 36.09 -5.11 -12.82
CA PRO A 51 36.03 -6.55 -12.65
C PRO A 51 37.41 -7.08 -12.20
N ALA A 52 37.47 -7.68 -11.02
CA ALA A 52 38.68 -8.26 -10.44
C ALA A 52 39.28 -9.42 -11.26
N ASN A 53 38.57 -9.93 -12.28
CA ASN A 53 39.04 -10.96 -13.19
C ASN A 53 38.67 -10.59 -14.63
N SER A 54 39.67 -10.17 -15.40
CA SER A 54 39.60 -9.70 -16.78
C SER A 54 39.28 -10.76 -17.85
N ASN A 55 38.67 -11.90 -17.49
CA ASN A 55 38.50 -13.04 -18.39
C ASN A 55 37.04 -13.42 -18.66
N ASP A 56 36.07 -12.77 -18.01
CA ASP A 56 34.66 -12.96 -18.31
C ASP A 56 34.07 -11.58 -18.52
N GLU A 57 33.64 -11.28 -19.75
CA GLU A 57 32.91 -10.06 -20.12
C GLU A 57 31.51 -10.07 -19.49
N LEU A 58 31.44 -10.18 -18.16
CA LEU A 58 30.22 -10.02 -17.40
C LEU A 58 29.89 -8.53 -17.38
N TYR A 59 29.28 -8.08 -18.48
CA TYR A 59 28.69 -6.76 -18.61
C TYR A 59 27.71 -6.56 -17.45
N LEU A 60 28.11 -5.76 -16.47
CA LEU A 60 27.24 -5.41 -15.37
C LEU A 60 26.05 -4.65 -15.97
N PRO A 61 24.79 -5.09 -15.75
CA PRO A 61 23.65 -4.39 -16.29
C PRO A 61 23.62 -2.98 -15.69
N ASP A 62 23.21 -2.00 -16.51
CA ASP A 62 23.13 -0.59 -16.13
C ASP A 62 22.50 -0.43 -14.74
N ALA A 63 23.20 0.30 -13.86
CA ALA A 63 22.78 0.58 -12.50
C ALA A 63 21.36 1.17 -12.43
N SER A 64 20.96 1.94 -13.45
CA SER A 64 19.61 2.51 -13.55
C SER A 64 18.52 1.43 -13.60
N VAL A 65 18.80 0.29 -14.25
CA VAL A 65 17.87 -0.84 -14.39
C VAL A 65 17.75 -1.60 -13.07
N ILE A 66 18.87 -1.82 -12.39
CA ILE A 66 18.91 -2.47 -11.07
C ILE A 66 18.13 -1.62 -10.06
N TRP A 67 18.41 -0.32 -10.02
CA TRP A 67 17.73 0.62 -9.13
C TRP A 67 16.22 0.67 -9.38
N ARG A 68 15.82 0.74 -10.66
CA ARG A 68 14.39 0.77 -11.02
C ARG A 68 13.68 -0.52 -10.62
N LYS A 69 14.31 -1.69 -10.79
CA LYS A 69 13.77 -2.97 -10.30
C LYS A 69 13.66 -2.99 -8.78
N ALA A 70 14.67 -2.50 -8.06
CA ALA A 70 14.63 -2.42 -6.61
C ALA A 70 13.50 -1.50 -6.13
N GLN A 71 13.34 -0.33 -6.76
CA GLN A 71 12.28 0.61 -6.43
C GLN A 71 10.89 0.07 -6.78
N ALA A 72 10.75 -0.68 -7.88
CA ALA A 72 9.50 -1.36 -8.23
C ALA A 72 9.11 -2.37 -7.14
N ARG A 73 10.05 -3.19 -6.66
CA ARG A 73 9.80 -4.13 -5.54
C ARG A 73 9.41 -3.40 -4.25
N ALA A 74 10.12 -2.34 -3.89
CA ALA A 74 9.78 -1.54 -2.73
C ALA A 74 8.37 -0.89 -2.85
N ARG A 75 7.98 -0.46 -4.05
CA ARG A 75 6.63 0.06 -4.32
C ARG A 75 5.57 -1.02 -4.23
N GLU A 76 5.82 -2.22 -4.75
CA GLU A 76 4.90 -3.35 -4.64
C GLU A 76 4.66 -3.73 -3.18
N GLU A 77 5.69 -3.75 -2.34
CA GLU A 77 5.56 -3.99 -0.90
C GLU A 77 4.75 -2.89 -0.20
N ALA A 78 4.97 -1.63 -0.58
CA ALA A 78 4.21 -0.49 -0.04
C ALA A 78 2.73 -0.52 -0.48
N ILE A 79 2.45 -0.84 -1.74
CA ILE A 79 1.09 -0.98 -2.28
C ILE A 79 0.40 -2.19 -1.64
N GLY A 80 1.13 -3.28 -1.43
CA GLY A 80 0.66 -4.45 -0.68
C GLY A 80 0.12 -4.02 0.68
N ARG A 81 0.91 -3.29 1.46
CA ARG A 81 0.49 -2.78 2.78
C ARG A 81 -0.69 -1.80 2.71
N ALA A 82 -0.72 -0.92 1.72
CA ALA A 82 -1.79 0.07 1.57
C ALA A 82 -3.13 -0.52 1.07
N THR A 83 -3.11 -1.65 0.36
CA THR A 83 -4.33 -2.26 -0.21
C THR A 83 -5.01 -3.27 0.71
N LEU A 84 -4.34 -3.72 1.78
CA LEU A 84 -4.94 -4.57 2.82
C LEU A 84 -6.22 -3.97 3.43
N PRO A 85 -6.25 -2.70 3.92
CA PRO A 85 -7.46 -2.13 4.52
C PRO A 85 -8.62 -2.03 3.53
N ILE A 86 -8.34 -1.74 2.25
CA ILE A 86 -9.38 -1.63 1.21
C ILE A 86 -10.04 -2.99 0.97
N ARG A 87 -9.27 -4.10 0.96
CA ARG A 87 -9.84 -5.45 0.82
C ARG A 87 -10.67 -5.84 2.04
N ILE A 88 -10.26 -5.43 3.24
CA ILE A 88 -10.99 -5.70 4.50
C ILE A 88 -12.38 -5.05 4.46
N VAL A 89 -12.44 -3.75 4.17
CA VAL A 89 -13.71 -3.01 4.11
C VAL A 89 -14.65 -3.63 3.06
N ARG A 90 -14.11 -4.06 1.91
CA ARG A 90 -14.89 -4.69 0.85
C ARG A 90 -15.47 -6.04 1.27
N THR A 91 -14.69 -6.90 1.93
CA THR A 91 -15.18 -8.19 2.44
C THR A 91 -16.24 -8.00 3.52
N CYS A 92 -16.04 -7.05 4.44
CA CYS A 92 -17.04 -6.70 5.45
C CYS A 92 -18.34 -6.20 4.82
N ALA A 93 -18.25 -5.34 3.80
CA ALA A 93 -19.43 -4.85 3.08
C ALA A 93 -20.22 -5.98 2.41
N TYR A 94 -19.53 -6.94 1.76
CA TYR A 94 -20.21 -8.11 1.18
C TYR A 94 -20.82 -9.03 2.24
N ALA A 95 -20.12 -9.27 3.36
CA ALA A 95 -20.66 -10.09 4.45
C ALA A 95 -21.94 -9.47 5.02
N LEU A 96 -21.95 -8.16 5.25
CA LEU A 96 -23.14 -7.45 5.73
C LEU A 96 -24.28 -7.47 4.70
N ALA A 97 -23.97 -7.31 3.40
CA ALA A 97 -24.99 -7.37 2.34
C ALA A 97 -25.65 -8.75 2.25
N ILE A 98 -24.87 -9.83 2.36
CA ILE A 98 -25.39 -11.21 2.35
C ILE A 98 -26.25 -11.46 3.59
N LEU A 99 -25.82 -10.98 4.76
CA LEU A 99 -26.58 -11.14 6.01
C LEU A 99 -27.87 -10.33 6.03
N ALA A 100 -27.90 -9.16 5.38
CA ALA A 100 -29.09 -8.32 5.29
C ALA A 100 -30.11 -8.84 4.25
N SER A 101 -29.67 -9.61 3.25
CA SER A 101 -30.52 -10.10 2.15
C SER A 101 -31.73 -10.93 2.60
N PRO A 102 -31.61 -11.92 3.52
CA PRO A 102 -32.76 -12.68 4.03
C PRO A 102 -33.79 -11.81 4.74
N TRP A 103 -33.32 -10.82 5.52
CA TRP A 103 -34.20 -9.89 6.22
C TRP A 103 -34.97 -9.01 5.25
N LEU A 104 -34.29 -8.50 4.23
CA LEU A 104 -34.89 -7.68 3.16
C LEU A 104 -35.91 -8.49 2.34
N ALA A 105 -35.58 -9.74 2.02
CA ALA A 105 -36.48 -10.65 1.30
C ALA A 105 -37.73 -11.00 2.11
N PHE A 106 -37.58 -11.21 3.43
CA PHE A 106 -38.70 -11.49 4.33
C PHE A 106 -39.60 -10.26 4.54
N GLN A 107 -39.01 -9.06 4.62
CA GLN A 107 -39.78 -7.83 4.75
C GLN A 107 -40.54 -7.49 3.45
N LEU A 108 -39.97 -7.80 2.28
CA LEU A 108 -40.66 -7.69 1.00
C LEU A 108 -41.77 -8.73 0.82
N SER A 109 -41.59 -9.96 1.30
CA SER A 109 -42.60 -11.02 1.16
C SER A 109 -43.82 -10.81 2.08
N HIS A 110 -43.62 -10.15 3.22
CA HIS A 110 -44.70 -9.70 4.09
C HIS A 110 -45.23 -8.30 3.77
N ALA A 111 -44.77 -7.67 2.68
CA ALA A 111 -45.34 -6.42 2.23
C ALA A 111 -46.80 -6.66 1.82
N PRO A 112 -47.78 -6.00 2.45
CA PRO A 112 -49.18 -6.16 2.10
C PRO A 112 -49.42 -5.66 0.67
N SER A 113 -50.32 -6.31 -0.05
CA SER A 113 -50.57 -6.14 -1.51
C SER A 113 -50.89 -4.70 -1.96
N TRP A 114 -51.21 -3.79 -1.03
CA TRP A 114 -51.44 -2.37 -1.32
C TRP A 114 -50.15 -1.56 -1.56
N MET A 115 -48.97 -2.05 -1.12
CA MET A 115 -47.67 -1.39 -1.35
C MET A 115 -47.12 -1.56 -2.77
N ALA A 116 -47.60 -2.56 -3.52
CA ALA A 116 -47.17 -2.80 -4.91
C ALA A 116 -47.58 -1.66 -5.87
N ASN A 117 -48.55 -0.83 -5.48
CA ASN A 117 -49.07 0.27 -6.31
C ASN A 117 -48.53 1.66 -5.96
N LEU A 118 -47.75 1.79 -4.88
CA LEU A 118 -47.28 3.09 -4.42
C LEU A 118 -45.76 3.12 -4.54
N GLY A 119 -45.31 3.48 -5.74
CA GLY A 119 -43.91 3.74 -6.05
C GLY A 119 -43.26 4.56 -4.93
N LEU A 120 -42.42 3.87 -4.14
CA LEU A 120 -41.51 4.35 -3.10
C LEU A 120 -41.68 5.84 -2.77
N LYS A 121 -42.23 6.23 -1.61
CA LYS A 121 -41.82 7.54 -1.08
C LYS A 121 -42.03 7.91 0.38
N HIS A 122 -42.97 7.35 1.13
CA HIS A 122 -43.26 7.91 2.45
C HIS A 122 -42.93 6.94 3.59
N PHE A 123 -41.77 7.21 4.18
CA PHE A 123 -41.26 6.81 5.48
C PHE A 123 -42.20 7.17 6.66
N PRO A 124 -42.55 6.21 7.55
CA PRO A 124 -42.73 6.56 8.96
C PRO A 124 -42.03 5.56 9.90
N TRP A 125 -41.44 6.10 10.96
CA TRP A 125 -40.84 5.35 12.07
C TRP A 125 -41.90 4.61 12.92
N PRO A 126 -41.50 3.56 13.69
CA PRO A 126 -42.39 2.49 14.10
C PRO A 126 -43.03 2.71 15.48
N GLU A 127 -44.30 2.33 15.60
CA GLU A 127 -44.90 1.91 16.88
C GLU A 127 -44.29 0.55 17.29
N MET A 128 -43.69 0.50 18.49
CA MET A 128 -43.05 -0.70 19.03
C MET A 128 -44.09 -1.61 19.69
N ASP A 129 -44.64 -2.54 18.91
CA ASP A 129 -45.46 -3.64 19.44
C ASP A 129 -44.59 -4.77 20.04
N GLY A 130 -45.06 -5.33 21.16
CA GLY A 130 -44.38 -6.34 22.02
C GLY A 130 -44.04 -7.70 21.39
N LYS A 131 -44.09 -7.83 20.06
CA LYS A 131 -43.60 -8.99 19.30
C LYS A 131 -42.06 -9.03 19.18
N TRP A 132 -41.36 -7.98 19.62
CA TRP A 132 -39.90 -7.87 19.56
C TRP A 132 -39.17 -9.04 20.25
N LEU A 133 -39.74 -9.62 21.30
CA LEU A 133 -39.19 -10.79 22.02
C LEU A 133 -39.23 -12.10 21.21
N ALA A 134 -40.20 -12.26 20.30
CA ALA A 134 -40.30 -13.43 19.43
C ALA A 134 -39.43 -13.29 18.16
N THR A 135 -39.19 -12.07 17.69
CA THR A 135 -38.19 -11.79 16.65
C THR A 135 -36.77 -11.83 17.18
N LEU A 136 -36.56 -11.56 18.47
CA LEU A 136 -35.26 -11.67 19.14
C LEU A 136 -34.67 -13.08 19.03
N THR A 137 -35.42 -14.18 19.07
CA THR A 137 -34.82 -15.53 18.95
C THR A 137 -34.25 -15.81 17.55
N GLY A 138 -34.87 -15.29 16.50
CA GLY A 138 -34.37 -15.44 15.12
C GLY A 138 -33.23 -14.48 14.79
N THR A 139 -33.33 -13.21 15.20
CA THR A 139 -32.32 -12.18 14.91
C THR A 139 -31.09 -12.28 15.80
N THR A 140 -31.21 -12.76 17.05
CA THR A 140 -30.04 -13.02 17.91
C THR A 140 -29.22 -14.18 17.40
N LEU A 141 -29.85 -15.26 16.89
CA LEU A 141 -29.12 -16.36 16.25
C LEU A 141 -28.33 -15.87 15.02
N LEU A 142 -28.95 -15.03 14.19
CA LEU A 142 -28.28 -14.42 13.03
C LEU A 142 -27.15 -13.47 13.46
N GLY A 143 -27.36 -12.69 14.52
CA GLY A 143 -26.34 -11.82 15.11
C GLY A 143 -25.17 -12.60 15.70
N ILE A 144 -25.43 -13.73 16.36
CA ILE A 144 -24.40 -14.63 16.92
C ILE A 144 -23.62 -15.30 15.79
N VAL A 145 -24.29 -15.78 14.75
CA VAL A 145 -23.59 -16.34 13.57
C VAL A 145 -22.74 -15.27 12.90
N ALA A 146 -23.24 -14.04 12.78
CA ALA A 146 -22.49 -12.93 12.21
C ALA A 146 -21.26 -12.56 13.06
N THR A 147 -21.38 -12.50 14.38
CA THR A 147 -20.23 -12.22 15.27
C THR A 147 -19.23 -13.37 15.27
N VAL A 148 -19.68 -14.62 15.24
CA VAL A 148 -18.81 -15.80 15.14
C VAL A 148 -18.07 -15.84 13.80
N VAL A 149 -18.74 -15.50 12.70
CA VAL A 149 -18.11 -15.40 11.37
C VAL A 149 -17.10 -14.25 11.34
N CYS A 150 -17.43 -13.08 11.90
CA CYS A 150 -16.50 -11.96 12.02
C CYS A 150 -15.29 -12.27 12.92
N MET A 151 -15.50 -12.94 14.05
CA MET A 151 -14.43 -13.39 14.93
C MET A 151 -13.58 -14.49 14.29
N GLY A 152 -14.21 -15.43 13.58
CA GLY A 152 -13.51 -16.50 12.85
C GLY A 152 -12.64 -15.95 11.71
N LEU A 153 -13.17 -15.01 10.93
CA LEU A 153 -12.40 -14.30 9.89
C LEU A 153 -11.27 -13.47 10.48
N SER A 154 -11.52 -12.76 11.59
CA SER A 154 -10.48 -11.96 12.27
C SER A 154 -9.39 -12.81 12.90
N SER A 155 -9.76 -13.94 13.51
CA SER A 155 -8.83 -14.90 14.13
C SER A 155 -7.99 -15.64 13.08
N TRP A 156 -8.62 -16.11 12.00
CA TRP A 156 -7.91 -16.71 10.88
C TRP A 156 -6.93 -15.72 10.21
N TYR A 157 -7.30 -14.44 10.15
CA TYR A 157 -6.44 -13.38 9.64
C TYR A 157 -5.20 -13.15 10.52
N MET A 158 -5.37 -13.05 11.84
CA MET A 158 -4.25 -12.92 12.80
C MET A 158 -3.29 -14.12 12.80
N LEU A 159 -3.81 -15.33 12.53
CA LEU A 159 -3.00 -16.55 12.43
C LEU A 159 -2.21 -16.66 11.12
N ARG A 160 -2.58 -15.89 10.08
CA ARG A 160 -1.92 -15.92 8.76
C ARG A 160 -0.83 -14.85 8.60
N GLU A 161 -0.80 -13.85 9.48
CA GLU A 161 0.23 -12.80 9.51
C GLU A 161 1.49 -13.16 10.31
N LYS A 162 1.58 -14.38 10.88
CA LYS A 162 2.80 -14.93 11.49
C LYS A 162 3.42 -16.01 10.60
#